data_AF-A0A1V5KRS6-F1
#
_entry.id   AF-A0A1V5KRS6-F1
#
_cell.length_a   1.000
_cell.length_b   1.000
_cell.length_c   1.000
_cell.angle_alpha   90.00
_cell.angle_beta   90.00
_cell.angle_gamma   90.00
#
_symmetry.space_group_name_H-M   'P 1'
#
loop_
_entity.id
_entity.type
_entity.pdbx_description
1 polymer ?
#
loop_
_entity_poly.entity_id
_entity_poly.type
_entity_poly.pdbx_seq_one_letter_code
_entity_poly.pdbx_strand_id
1 'polypeptide(L)'
;MVKPPALIGKNTVSSMQAGIFYGFVGQVDEIVRRMKKELGEDTKVVATGGMARLISQESAVIGQVDPLLTLTGLRLIYERNQQR
;
A
#
# COMPACT_ATOMS: atom_id res chain seq x y z
N MET A 1 8.92 -10.12 -3.92
CA MET A 1 7.80 -10.00 -4.88
C MET A 1 8.23 -9.06 -5.99
N VAL A 2 7.87 -9.34 -7.25
CA VAL A 2 8.18 -8.49 -8.41
C VAL A 2 6.92 -8.29 -9.24
N LYS A 3 6.79 -7.15 -9.92
CA LYS A 3 5.67 -6.92 -10.85
C LYS A 3 5.78 -7.93 -12.00
N PRO A 4 4.74 -8.74 -12.25
CA PRO A 4 4.76 -9.68 -13.37
C PRO A 4 4.64 -8.92 -14.71
N PRO A 5 5.30 -9.40 -15.78
CA PRO A 5 5.34 -8.71 -17.07
C PRO A 5 3.98 -8.66 -17.77
N ALA A 6 3.05 -9.54 -17.41
CA ALA A 6 1.68 -9.58 -17.92
C ALA A 6 0.73 -10.12 -16.83
N LEU A 7 -0.54 -9.71 -16.91
CA LEU A 7 -1.60 -10.24 -16.04
C LEU A 7 -1.99 -11.69 -16.41
N ILE A 8 -2.10 -11.99 -17.70
CA ILE A 8 -2.42 -13.35 -18.17
C ILE A 8 -1.11 -14.14 -18.28
N GLY A 9 -0.85 -15.00 -17.29
CA GLY A 9 0.31 -15.89 -17.27
C GLY A 9 0.20 -17.02 -18.31
N LYS A 10 1.35 -17.43 -18.87
CA LYS A 10 1.46 -18.52 -19.86
C LYS A 10 2.05 -19.81 -19.27
N ASN A 11 2.32 -19.79 -17.97
CA ASN A 11 2.76 -20.93 -17.17
C ASN A 11 2.35 -20.73 -15.72
N THR A 12 2.36 -21.81 -14.94
CA THR A 12 1.91 -21.83 -13.54
C THR A 12 2.57 -20.74 -12.68
N VAL A 13 3.89 -20.55 -12.81
CA VAL A 13 4.64 -19.56 -12.02
C VAL A 13 4.15 -18.14 -12.33
N SER A 14 4.09 -17.78 -13.61
CA SER A 14 3.62 -16.46 -14.05
C SER A 14 2.16 -16.19 -13.68
N SER A 15 1.29 -17.21 -13.76
CA SER A 15 -0.13 -17.08 -13.40
C SER A 15 -0.31 -16.86 -11.90
N MET A 16 0.44 -17.57 -11.04
CA MET A 16 0.40 -17.35 -9.60
C MET A 16 0.95 -15.97 -9.23
N GLN A 17 2.07 -15.56 -9.83
CA GLN A 17 2.67 -14.24 -9.58
C GLN A 17 1.70 -13.11 -9.96
N ALA A 18 1.05 -13.22 -11.13
CA ALA A 18 0.04 -12.25 -11.57
C ALA A 18 -1.17 -12.22 -10.64
N GLY A 19 -1.71 -13.38 -10.26
CA GLY A 19 -2.84 -13.48 -9.35
C GLY A 19 -2.57 -12.84 -7.99
N ILE A 20 -1.41 -13.13 -7.39
CA ILE A 20 -1.03 -12.56 -6.08
C ILE A 20 -0.83 -11.04 -6.21
N PHE A 21 -0.07 -10.60 -7.20
CA PHE A 21 0.29 -9.19 -7.35
C PHE A 21 -0.93 -8.31 -7.66
N TYR A 22 -1.66 -8.61 -8.74
CA TYR A 22 -2.82 -7.80 -9.14
C TYR A 22 -4.03 -8.03 -8.23
N GLY A 23 -4.16 -9.23 -7.64
CA GLY A 23 -5.16 -9.49 -6.61
C GLY A 23 -4.95 -8.60 -5.38
N PHE A 24 -3.70 -8.43 -4.93
CA PHE A 24 -3.39 -7.54 -3.81
C PHE A 24 -3.61 -6.07 -4.15
N VAL A 25 -3.20 -5.62 -5.35
CA VAL A 25 -3.49 -4.25 -5.84
C VAL A 25 -5.00 -3.99 -5.84
N GLY A 26 -5.80 -4.88 -6.44
CA GLY A 26 -7.25 -4.74 -6.49
C GLY A 26 -7.91 -4.78 -5.09
N GLN A 27 -7.40 -5.62 -4.19
CA GLN A 27 -7.85 -5.67 -2.80
C GLN A 27 -7.61 -4.33 -2.07
N VAL A 28 -6.40 -3.78 -2.19
CA VAL A 28 -6.07 -2.47 -1.58
C VAL A 28 -6.98 -1.38 -2.14
N ASP A 29 -7.09 -1.29 -3.47
CA ASP A 29 -7.86 -0.25 -4.14
C ASP A 29 -9.34 -0.29 -3.74
N GLU A 30 -9.97 -1.46 -3.74
CA GLU A 30 -11.39 -1.58 -3.42
C GLU A 30 -11.69 -1.31 -1.95
N ILE A 31 -10.87 -1.81 -1.04
CA ILE A 31 -11.05 -1.57 0.40
C ILE A 31 -10.91 -0.08 0.70
N VAL A 32 -9.84 0.56 0.24
CA VAL A 32 -9.60 1.98 0.47
C VAL A 32 -10.69 2.83 -0.18
N ARG A 33 -11.13 2.50 -1.40
CA ARG A 33 -12.24 3.21 -2.06
C ARG A 33 -13.52 3.16 -1.25
N ARG A 34 -13.84 2.03 -0.61
CA ARG A 34 -14.99 1.94 0.31
C ARG A 34 -14.80 2.81 1.55
N MET A 35 -13.60 2.80 2.15
CA MET A 35 -13.29 3.68 3.28
C MET A 35 -13.41 5.17 2.92
N LYS A 36 -12.96 5.57 1.73
CA LYS A 36 -13.07 6.97 1.26
C LYS A 36 -14.53 7.43 1.09
N LYS A 37 -15.45 6.53 0.74
CA LYS A 37 -16.88 6.87 0.70
C LYS A 37 -17.46 7.23 2.06
N GLU A 38 -16.90 6.67 3.13
CA GLU A 38 -17.35 6.93 4.50
C GLU A 38 -16.61 8.12 5.14
N LEU A 39 -15.31 8.27 4.87
CA LEU A 39 -14.46 9.30 5.47
C LEU A 39 -14.41 10.61 4.66
N GLY A 40 -14.71 10.56 3.36
CA GLY A 40 -14.59 11.66 2.41
C GLY A 40 -13.62 11.35 1.27
N GLU A 41 -13.98 11.76 0.05
CA GLU A 41 -13.21 11.47 -1.17
C GLU A 41 -11.81 12.13 -1.19
N ASP A 42 -11.60 13.17 -0.38
CA ASP A 42 -10.29 13.84 -0.22
C ASP A 42 -9.40 13.19 0.86
N THR A 43 -9.83 12.06 1.44
CA THR A 43 -9.04 11.36 2.46
C THR A 43 -7.65 10.99 1.93
N LYS A 44 -6.61 11.45 2.62
CA LYS A 44 -5.21 11.16 2.28
C LYS A 44 -4.87 9.71 2.59
N VAL A 45 -4.32 9.01 1.59
CA VAL A 45 -3.89 7.60 1.70
C VAL A 45 -2.38 7.54 1.71
N VAL A 46 -1.80 7.06 2.81
CA VAL A 46 -0.36 6.88 2.99
C VAL A 46 -0.05 5.40 3.19
N ALA A 47 0.90 4.86 2.44
CA ALA A 47 1.36 3.48 2.55
C ALA A 47 2.79 3.40 3.13
N THR A 48 3.07 2.35 3.90
CA THR A 48 4.40 2.06 4.44
C THR A 48 4.68 0.55 4.40
N GLY A 49 5.90 0.13 4.75
CA GLY A 49 6.34 -1.26 4.71
C GLY A 49 7.02 -1.65 3.40
N GLY A 50 7.72 -2.78 3.40
CA GLY A 50 8.65 -3.15 2.34
C GLY A 50 8.04 -3.30 0.94
N MET A 51 6.76 -3.66 0.84
CA MET A 51 6.06 -3.84 -0.44
C MET A 51 5.27 -2.61 -0.89
N ALA A 52 5.17 -1.55 -0.07
CA ALA A 52 4.32 -0.39 -0.37
C ALA A 52 4.73 0.32 -1.66
N ARG A 53 6.03 0.45 -1.93
CA ARG A 53 6.54 1.06 -3.16
C ARG A 53 6.17 0.27 -4.41
N LEU A 54 6.09 -1.05 -4.29
CA LEU A 54 5.76 -1.92 -5.40
C LEU A 54 4.26 -1.89 -5.70
N ILE A 55 3.40 -1.91 -4.67
CA ILE A 55 1.95 -1.84 -4.83
C ILE A 55 1.49 -0.45 -5.29
N SER A 56 2.10 0.61 -4.79
CA SER A 56 1.72 2.00 -5.16
C SER A 56 1.99 2.36 -6.62
N GLN A 57 2.81 1.58 -7.33
CA GLN A 57 3.03 1.80 -8.77
C GLN A 57 1.78 1.45 -9.60
N GLU A 58 0.92 0.56 -9.10
CA GLU A 58 -0.27 0.09 -9.81
C GLU A 58 -1.58 0.47 -9.13
N SER A 59 -1.53 0.79 -7.83
CA SER A 59 -2.69 1.22 -7.06
C SER A 59 -3.13 2.62 -7.48
N ALA A 60 -4.43 2.80 -7.71
CA ALA A 60 -5.01 4.11 -8.04
C ALA A 60 -5.31 4.97 -6.80
N VAL A 61 -5.28 4.39 -5.59
CA VAL A 61 -5.74 5.06 -4.36
C VAL A 61 -4.61 5.55 -3.46
N ILE A 62 -3.40 5.01 -3.58
CA ILE A 62 -2.26 5.40 -2.74
C ILE A 62 -1.68 6.73 -3.21
N GLY A 63 -1.74 7.76 -2.36
CA GLY A 63 -1.21 9.09 -2.68
C GLY A 63 0.26 9.30 -2.28
N GLN A 64 0.73 8.61 -1.24
CA GLN A 64 2.10 8.76 -0.73
C GLN A 64 2.63 7.45 -0.17
N VAL A 65 3.91 7.15 -0.41
CA VAL A 65 4.64 6.11 0.30
C VAL A 65 5.62 6.75 1.28
N ASP A 66 5.55 6.37 2.55
CA ASP A 66 6.46 6.81 3.60
C ASP A 66 7.11 5.59 4.28
N PRO A 67 8.36 5.23 3.91
CA PRO A 67 9.08 4.10 4.49
C PRO A 67 9.43 4.28 5.98
N LEU A 68 9.47 5.51 6.47
CA LEU A 68 9.89 5.83 7.84
C LEU A 68 8.70 6.13 8.76
N LEU A 69 7.46 5.96 8.28
CA LEU A 69 6.24 6.29 9.01
C LEU A 69 6.25 5.78 10.46
N THR A 70 6.62 4.51 10.66
CA THR A 70 6.71 3.89 11.99
C THR A 70 7.80 4.53 12.85
N LEU A 71 8.99 4.79 12.29
CA LEU A 71 10.11 5.38 13.04
C LEU A 71 9.83 6.83 13.41
N THR A 72 9.21 7.59 12.51
CA THR A 72 8.69 8.93 12.79
C THR A 72 7.69 8.89 13.95
N GLY A 73 6.74 7.95 13.93
CA GLY A 73 5.79 7.76 15.02
C GLY A 73 6.45 7.45 16.36
N LEU A 74 7.44 6.53 16.38
CA LEU A 74 8.19 6.19 17.60
C LEU A 74 8.96 7.39 18.16
N ARG A 75 9.60 8.18 17.30
CA ARG A 75 10.28 9.41 17.71
C ARG A 75 9.31 10.40 18.35
N LEU A 76 8.15 10.65 17.73
CA LEU A 76 7.13 11.56 18.27
C LEU A 76 6.60 11.10 19.63
N ILE A 77 6.38 9.79 19.80
CA ILE A 77 5.95 9.23 21.09
C ILE A 77 7.02 9.42 22.15
N TYR A 78 8.29 9.17 21.83
CA TYR A 78 9.40 9.40 22.76
C TYR A 78 9.49 10.87 23.18
N GLU A 79 9.50 11.81 22.23
CA GLU A 79 9.57 13.26 22.49
C GLU A 79 8.42 13.74 23.38
N ARG A 80 7.20 13.26 23.12
CA ARG A 80 6.01 13.59 23.92
C ARG A 80 6.13 13.16 25.39
N ASN A 81 6.85 12.07 25.67
CA ASN A 81 7.04 11.56 27.03
C ASN A 81 8.27 12.15 27.73
N GLN A 82 9.15 12.87 27.03
CA GLN A 82 10.28 13.61 27.63
C GLN A 82 9.88 15.00 28.15
N GLN A 83 8.73 15.54 27.71
CA GLN A 83 8.19 16.84 28.15
C GLN A 83 7.24 16.72 29.36
N ARG A 84 7.26 15.58 30.05
CA ARG A 84 6.61 15.34 31.34
C ARG A 84 7.66 15.28 32.42
#